data_AF-A0A4W6FLR2-F1
#
_entry.id   AF-A0A4W6FLR2-F1
#
_cell.length_a   1.000
_cell.length_b   1.000
_cell.length_c   1.000
_cell.angle_alpha   90.00
_cell.angle_beta   90.00
_cell.angle_gamma   90.00
#
_symmetry.space_group_name_H-M   'P 1'
#
loop_
_entity.id
_entity.type
_entity.pdbx_description
1 polymer ?
#
loop_
_entity_poly.entity_id
_entity_poly.type
_entity_poly.pdbx_seq_one_letter_code
_entity_poly.pdbx_strand_id
1 'polypeptide(L)'
;MSRQRSSKTLIITDDEEVEAEDLNPFSFREFLRWKNQDPDQHQDQEQEQDQEQTHSKLFDVGNLTFDPDPHSCFFSEPSLAPQEEEEEEEGWGRSLQSGVDSTSSLCTEEEEDDEEETRFSSKPEVQQRGGGGGGGGKNYEGDDETSMAEPATSCRRRSRRSSHIQQLKEENMSLRRTIRELQRRSDANEHRVMELSEELLQRRQREEKEAQDLEGMVHSVEQNLHLMTKRAVKAENSVSRLKVELQQLQVEVESLRAENISLKAAESQVVMTMRQNAQMASEYLNKTTSHAHSSIRQLLVEAESLRLVSQLLQSIDKISNIDSES
;
A
#
# COMPACT_ATOMS: atom_id res chain seq x y z
N MET A 1 10.93 -53.93 -17.55
CA MET A 1 10.46 -52.82 -16.71
C MET A 1 11.66 -51.95 -16.36
N SER A 2 11.84 -50.83 -17.06
CA SER A 2 12.97 -49.91 -16.85
C SER A 2 12.40 -48.50 -16.69
N ARG A 3 12.64 -47.89 -15.53
CA ARG A 3 12.18 -46.54 -15.19
C ARG A 3 13.18 -45.53 -15.71
N GLN A 4 12.78 -44.77 -16.71
CA GLN A 4 13.54 -43.66 -17.27
C GLN A 4 13.41 -42.45 -16.32
N ARG A 5 14.53 -41.95 -15.81
CA ARG A 5 14.61 -40.72 -15.02
C ARG A 5 14.49 -39.54 -16.00
N SER A 6 13.46 -38.71 -15.88
CA SER A 6 13.42 -37.41 -16.54
C SER A 6 13.97 -36.34 -15.57
N SER A 7 15.14 -35.82 -15.91
CA SER A 7 15.67 -34.56 -15.40
C SER A 7 14.80 -33.41 -15.89
N LYS A 8 14.09 -32.73 -14.99
CA LYS A 8 13.35 -31.50 -15.30
C LYS A 8 14.31 -30.31 -15.17
N THR A 9 14.74 -29.78 -16.30
CA THR A 9 15.37 -28.46 -16.41
C THR A 9 14.32 -27.41 -16.06
N LEU A 10 14.62 -26.53 -15.09
CA LEU A 10 13.84 -25.31 -14.85
C LEU A 10 14.14 -24.33 -15.99
N ILE A 11 13.27 -24.31 -16.99
CA ILE A 11 13.19 -23.23 -17.96
C ILE A 11 12.36 -22.15 -17.26
N ILE A 12 13.02 -21.05 -16.87
CA ILE A 12 12.36 -19.81 -16.47
C ILE A 12 11.78 -19.26 -17.78
N THR A 13 10.49 -19.45 -18.00
CA THR A 13 9.73 -18.63 -18.95
C THR A 13 9.67 -17.24 -18.35
N ASP A 14 10.39 -16.34 -18.99
CA ASP A 14 10.34 -14.89 -18.79
C ASP A 14 8.99 -14.40 -19.36
N ASP A 15 7.90 -14.76 -18.70
CA ASP A 15 6.54 -14.30 -19.01
C ASP A 15 6.22 -13.11 -18.09
N GLU A 16 6.64 -11.92 -18.49
CA GLU A 16 5.82 -10.72 -18.36
C GLU A 16 6.14 -9.82 -19.56
N GLU A 17 5.56 -10.14 -20.72
CA GLU A 17 5.14 -9.10 -21.66
C GLU A 17 4.13 -8.23 -20.91
N VAL A 18 4.65 -7.22 -20.20
CA VAL A 18 3.83 -6.13 -19.67
C VAL A 18 3.33 -5.38 -20.89
N GLU A 19 2.11 -5.70 -21.31
CA GLU A 19 1.38 -4.99 -22.37
C GLU A 19 1.60 -3.49 -22.22
N ALA A 20 2.01 -2.86 -23.33
CA ALA A 20 2.33 -1.45 -23.45
C ALA A 20 1.10 -0.52 -23.31
N GLU A 21 0.02 -0.96 -22.66
CA GLU A 21 -1.32 -0.38 -22.84
C GLU A 21 -1.98 0.21 -21.58
N ASP A 22 -1.32 0.18 -20.42
CA ASP A 22 -1.86 0.79 -19.18
C ASP A 22 -1.03 2.00 -18.72
N LEU A 23 -0.66 2.87 -19.66
CA LEU A 23 -0.16 4.20 -19.33
C LEU A 23 -1.31 5.00 -18.72
N ASN A 24 -1.39 4.96 -17.39
CA ASN A 24 -2.27 5.84 -16.63
C ASN A 24 -2.09 7.29 -17.13
N PRO A 25 -3.14 7.92 -17.69
CA PRO A 25 -3.06 9.25 -18.31
C PRO A 25 -2.73 10.38 -17.31
N PHE A 26 -2.72 10.05 -16.02
CA PHE A 26 -2.34 10.95 -14.92
C PHE A 26 -1.05 10.48 -14.22
N SER A 27 -0.27 9.58 -14.81
CA SER A 27 0.99 9.14 -14.22
C SER A 27 2.03 10.27 -14.22
N PHE A 28 2.89 10.31 -13.20
CA PHE A 28 3.98 11.29 -13.14
C PHE A 28 4.95 11.15 -14.33
N ARG A 29 5.09 9.94 -14.89
CA ARG A 29 5.86 9.70 -16.12
C ARG A 29 5.25 10.39 -17.33
N GLU A 30 3.92 10.39 -17.46
CA GLU A 30 3.23 11.18 -18.49
C GLU A 30 3.30 12.67 -18.24
N PHE A 31 3.12 13.11 -16.99
CA PHE A 31 3.30 14.52 -16.63
C PHE A 31 4.69 15.05 -17.03
N LEU A 32 5.75 14.26 -16.81
CA LEU A 32 7.09 14.59 -17.27
C LEU A 32 7.21 14.56 -18.80
N ARG A 33 6.53 13.63 -19.48
CA ARG A 33 6.50 13.57 -20.95
C ARG A 33 5.84 14.82 -21.54
N TRP A 34 4.73 15.29 -20.97
CA TRP A 34 4.08 16.55 -21.36
C TRP A 34 4.93 17.77 -21.04
N LYS A 35 5.58 17.81 -19.87
CA LYS A 35 6.43 18.95 -19.51
C LYS A 35 7.67 19.09 -20.40
N ASN A 36 8.14 17.98 -20.98
CA ASN A 36 9.31 17.95 -21.86
C ASN A 36 8.94 18.07 -23.36
N GLN A 37 7.65 18.23 -23.71
CA GLN A 37 7.21 18.54 -25.07
C GLN A 37 7.10 20.06 -25.23
N ASP A 38 8.17 20.69 -25.70
CA ASP A 38 8.10 22.03 -26.29
C ASP A 38 7.19 21.98 -27.55
N PRO A 39 6.33 22.98 -27.78
CA PRO A 39 5.35 22.95 -28.89
C PRO A 39 5.96 23.14 -30.31
N ASP A 40 7.29 23.21 -30.46
CA ASP A 40 7.96 23.57 -31.72
C ASP A 40 8.68 22.40 -32.45
N GLN A 41 8.24 21.15 -32.27
CA GLN A 41 8.72 20.04 -33.11
C GLN A 41 7.57 19.16 -33.64
N HIS A 42 6.70 19.77 -34.45
CA HIS A 42 6.10 19.05 -35.56
C HIS A 42 7.02 19.20 -36.78
N GLN A 43 7.97 18.29 -36.94
CA GLN A 43 8.47 17.87 -38.26
C GLN A 43 9.46 16.71 -38.12
N ASP A 44 9.17 15.68 -38.91
CA ASP A 44 10.10 14.71 -39.49
C ASP A 44 10.77 13.68 -38.57
N GLN A 45 10.23 12.46 -38.63
CA GLN A 45 11.05 11.24 -38.71
C GLN A 45 10.21 10.10 -39.32
N GLU A 46 9.99 10.18 -40.63
CA GLU A 46 10.03 8.99 -41.47
C GLU A 46 11.50 8.68 -41.82
N GLN A 47 11.78 7.41 -42.12
CA GLN A 47 13.06 6.83 -42.62
C GLN A 47 14.13 6.58 -41.53
N GLU A 48 14.87 5.48 -41.50
CA GLU A 48 15.01 4.31 -42.38
C GLU A 48 15.81 3.28 -41.57
N GLN A 49 15.46 2.01 -41.68
CA GLN A 49 16.36 0.91 -41.31
C GLN A 49 17.40 0.78 -42.42
N ASP A 50 18.69 0.90 -42.10
CA ASP A 50 19.72 -0.07 -42.52
C ASP A 50 21.17 0.37 -42.23
N GLN A 51 22.00 -0.66 -42.05
CA GLN A 51 23.47 -0.76 -42.22
C GLN A 51 24.44 -0.46 -41.05
N GLU A 52 24.80 -1.58 -40.42
CA GLU A 52 26.14 -2.20 -40.41
C GLU A 52 27.40 -1.45 -39.95
N GLN A 53 28.01 -2.06 -38.92
CA GLN A 53 29.44 -2.36 -38.70
C GLN A 53 30.47 -1.20 -38.73
N THR A 54 31.23 -1.07 -37.64
CA THR A 54 32.69 -1.30 -37.70
C THR A 54 33.30 -1.53 -36.31
N HIS A 55 34.17 -2.53 -36.27
CA HIS A 55 35.07 -2.88 -35.17
C HIS A 55 36.12 -1.80 -34.89
N SER A 56 36.50 -1.63 -33.62
CA SER A 56 37.93 -1.55 -33.26
C SER A 56 38.17 -1.95 -31.80
N LYS A 57 38.83 -3.11 -31.64
CA LYS A 57 39.59 -3.49 -30.44
C LYS A 57 40.96 -2.83 -30.54
N LEU A 58 41.54 -2.40 -29.41
CA LEU A 58 42.95 -2.67 -29.09
C LEU A 58 43.33 -2.39 -27.62
N PHE A 59 43.79 -3.45 -26.93
CA PHE A 59 44.85 -3.62 -25.88
C PHE A 59 45.12 -2.53 -24.79
N ASP A 60 45.54 -2.81 -23.55
CA ASP A 60 46.16 -4.00 -22.94
C ASP A 60 46.32 -3.90 -21.40
N VAL A 61 46.63 -5.06 -20.79
CA VAL A 61 47.45 -5.32 -19.57
C VAL A 61 47.02 -4.67 -18.24
N GLY A 62 46.64 -5.43 -17.21
CA GLY A 62 47.64 -6.15 -16.41
C GLY A 62 47.05 -7.10 -15.36
N ASN A 63 47.58 -8.31 -15.42
CA ASN A 63 47.23 -9.53 -14.71
C ASN A 63 48.19 -9.74 -13.53
N LEU A 64 47.70 -9.98 -12.31
CA LEU A 64 48.46 -10.71 -11.28
C LEU A 64 47.50 -11.48 -10.35
N THR A 65 47.38 -12.77 -10.64
CA THR A 65 46.91 -13.83 -9.75
C THR A 65 48.09 -14.28 -8.89
N PHE A 66 47.93 -14.45 -7.57
CA PHE A 66 48.61 -15.49 -6.77
C PHE A 66 47.95 -15.58 -5.38
N ASP A 67 47.46 -16.79 -5.07
CA ASP A 67 47.17 -17.32 -3.73
C ASP A 67 47.80 -18.74 -3.72
N PRO A 68 48.42 -19.24 -2.63
CA PRO A 68 47.68 -19.93 -1.55
C PRO A 68 48.27 -19.84 -0.10
N ASP A 69 47.38 -19.94 0.90
CA ASP A 69 47.40 -20.54 2.28
C ASP A 69 48.68 -21.29 2.82
N PRO A 70 48.86 -21.68 4.13
CA PRO A 70 47.93 -21.76 5.30
C PRO A 70 48.55 -21.45 6.72
N HIS A 71 47.77 -21.67 7.80
CA HIS A 71 48.13 -21.86 9.24
C HIS A 71 48.47 -20.65 10.14
N SER A 72 47.66 -20.40 11.18
CA SER A 72 47.93 -20.88 12.56
C SER A 72 46.96 -20.26 13.57
N CYS A 73 46.30 -21.12 14.34
CA CYS A 73 45.64 -20.80 15.60
C CYS A 73 46.62 -20.11 16.56
N PHE A 74 46.21 -19.11 17.35
CA PHE A 74 46.55 -19.04 18.78
C PHE A 74 45.62 -18.07 19.54
N PHE A 75 45.04 -18.65 20.58
CA PHE A 75 44.25 -18.10 21.67
C PHE A 75 44.63 -16.71 22.20
N SER A 76 43.62 -15.96 22.66
CA SER A 76 43.61 -15.36 24.00
C SER A 76 42.20 -14.97 24.43
N GLU A 77 41.60 -15.80 25.27
CA GLU A 77 40.69 -15.41 26.35
C GLU A 77 41.37 -15.95 27.64
N PRO A 78 41.35 -15.24 28.79
CA PRO A 78 40.32 -15.57 29.78
C PRO A 78 39.94 -14.42 30.75
N SER A 79 38.68 -14.38 31.21
CA SER A 79 38.36 -14.62 32.63
C SER A 79 36.85 -14.66 32.90
N LEU A 80 36.37 -15.89 33.09
CA LEU A 80 35.23 -16.32 33.92
C LEU A 80 35.49 -15.91 35.40
N ALA A 81 34.57 -15.71 36.34
CA ALA A 81 33.11 -15.86 36.50
C ALA A 81 32.79 -15.37 37.95
N PRO A 82 31.80 -15.91 38.71
CA PRO A 82 30.33 -15.82 38.65
C PRO A 82 29.72 -15.30 39.99
N GLN A 83 28.38 -15.28 40.10
CA GLN A 83 27.60 -16.05 41.11
C GLN A 83 26.25 -15.35 41.43
N GLU A 84 25.16 -15.85 40.81
CA GLU A 84 23.98 -16.54 41.42
C GLU A 84 22.86 -15.56 41.83
N GLU A 85 21.75 -15.56 41.10
CA GLU A 85 20.54 -16.39 41.29
C GLU A 85 19.69 -15.91 42.48
N GLU A 86 18.50 -15.38 42.19
CA GLU A 86 17.26 -15.87 42.81
C GLU A 86 16.05 -15.38 42.02
N GLU A 87 15.11 -16.31 41.89
CA GLU A 87 13.82 -16.27 41.21
C GLU A 87 12.87 -15.32 41.93
N GLU A 88 11.94 -14.70 41.19
CA GLU A 88 10.55 -14.54 41.67
C GLU A 88 9.63 -14.28 40.46
N GLU A 89 8.69 -15.23 40.27
CA GLU A 89 7.43 -15.00 39.59
C GLU A 89 6.71 -13.80 40.21
N GLU A 90 6.05 -12.97 39.41
CA GLU A 90 4.71 -12.48 39.75
C GLU A 90 4.07 -11.77 38.56
N GLY A 91 2.94 -12.32 38.12
CA GLY A 91 2.15 -11.80 37.03
C GLY A 91 1.47 -10.48 37.37
N TRP A 92 1.41 -9.59 36.38
CA TRP A 92 0.40 -8.54 36.34
C TRP A 92 -0.19 -8.47 34.93
N GLY A 93 -1.12 -9.40 34.69
CA GLY A 93 -2.22 -9.12 33.78
C GLY A 93 -3.00 -7.93 34.32
N ARG A 94 -3.16 -6.89 33.50
CA ARG A 94 -4.22 -5.90 33.69
C ARG A 94 -5.15 -5.95 32.49
N SER A 95 -6.22 -6.72 32.70
CA SER A 95 -7.51 -6.56 32.04
C SER A 95 -7.94 -5.09 32.04
N LEU A 96 -8.35 -4.59 30.88
CA LEU A 96 -9.42 -3.60 30.80
C LEU A 96 -10.61 -4.30 30.13
N GLN A 97 -11.39 -4.99 30.95
CA GLN A 97 -12.79 -5.27 30.65
C GLN A 97 -13.59 -4.00 30.99
N SER A 98 -14.12 -3.34 29.97
CA SER A 98 -15.22 -2.39 30.11
C SER A 98 -16.43 -3.02 29.45
N GLY A 99 -17.18 -3.79 30.25
CA GLY A 99 -18.57 -4.11 29.96
C GLY A 99 -19.45 -2.99 30.49
N VAL A 100 -20.24 -2.39 29.61
CA VAL A 100 -21.58 -1.94 29.97
C VAL A 100 -22.53 -2.48 28.90
N ASP A 101 -23.54 -3.18 29.37
CA ASP A 101 -24.59 -3.77 28.58
C ASP A 101 -25.58 -2.71 28.08
N SER A 102 -26.10 -2.99 26.89
CA SER A 102 -27.52 -2.90 26.53
C SER A 102 -28.31 -1.62 26.86
N THR A 103 -28.74 -0.92 25.81
CA THR A 103 -30.18 -0.71 25.60
C THR A 103 -30.51 -0.78 24.11
N SER A 104 -31.32 -1.78 23.79
CA SER A 104 -32.25 -1.83 22.67
C SER A 104 -33.08 -0.55 22.53
N SER A 105 -33.34 -0.09 21.31
CA SER A 105 -34.70 0.30 20.93
C SER A 105 -34.87 0.26 19.41
N LEU A 106 -35.62 -0.75 18.98
CA LEU A 106 -36.51 -0.69 17.83
C LEU A 106 -37.56 0.41 18.11
N CYS A 107 -37.96 1.19 17.10
CA CYS A 107 -39.24 1.92 16.97
C CYS A 107 -39.12 2.88 15.76
N THR A 108 -39.75 2.59 14.62
CA THR A 108 -41.16 2.77 14.20
C THR A 108 -41.30 4.01 13.33
N GLU A 109 -41.97 3.77 12.21
CA GLU A 109 -42.50 4.71 11.23
C GLU A 109 -43.31 5.80 11.94
N GLU A 110 -43.05 7.06 11.61
CA GLU A 110 -44.06 8.12 11.58
C GLU A 110 -43.79 8.96 10.33
N GLU A 111 -44.76 8.88 9.41
CA GLU A 111 -45.04 9.92 8.43
C GLU A 111 -45.30 11.22 9.17
N GLU A 112 -44.73 12.33 8.70
CA GLU A 112 -45.40 13.62 8.78
C GLU A 112 -44.89 14.49 7.62
N ASP A 113 -45.86 14.86 6.79
CA ASP A 113 -45.83 15.95 5.84
C ASP A 113 -45.29 17.23 6.51
N ASP A 114 -44.50 18.00 5.78
CA ASP A 114 -44.75 19.43 5.58
C ASP A 114 -43.71 20.00 4.59
N GLU A 115 -44.20 20.30 3.39
CA GLU A 115 -44.04 21.55 2.63
C GLU A 115 -42.80 22.42 2.95
N GLU A 116 -41.99 22.89 2.00
CA GLU A 116 -42.39 23.95 1.07
C GLU A 116 -41.49 24.03 -0.19
N GLU A 117 -42.16 24.30 -1.31
CA GLU A 117 -41.63 24.59 -2.63
C GLU A 117 -40.86 25.93 -2.68
N THR A 118 -39.61 25.96 -3.13
CA THR A 118 -38.97 27.20 -3.58
C THR A 118 -39.23 27.44 -5.07
N ARG A 119 -40.47 27.84 -5.39
CA ARG A 119 -40.87 28.37 -6.69
C ARG A 119 -40.90 29.90 -6.64
N PHE A 120 -39.80 30.56 -7.02
CA PHE A 120 -39.84 32.01 -7.19
C PHE A 120 -40.64 32.40 -8.43
N SER A 121 -41.73 33.11 -8.18
CA SER A 121 -42.80 33.44 -9.08
C SER A 121 -42.56 34.76 -9.83
N SER A 122 -42.86 34.76 -11.13
CA SER A 122 -42.94 35.95 -11.97
C SER A 122 -44.40 36.34 -12.23
N LYS A 123 -44.96 37.21 -11.39
CA LYS A 123 -45.97 38.25 -11.73
C LYS A 123 -46.42 38.98 -10.46
N PRO A 124 -46.82 40.26 -10.60
CA PRO A 124 -48.08 40.64 -9.99
C PRO A 124 -49.05 41.25 -10.99
N GLU A 125 -50.29 40.95 -10.69
CA GLU A 125 -51.52 41.26 -11.38
C GLU A 125 -52.00 42.69 -11.05
N VAL A 126 -52.70 43.24 -12.02
CA VAL A 126 -53.52 44.43 -11.95
C VAL A 126 -54.68 44.18 -10.97
N GLN A 127 -54.93 45.10 -10.01
CA GLN A 127 -56.20 45.83 -9.86
C GLN A 127 -56.55 46.23 -8.41
N GLN A 128 -57.02 47.49 -8.28
CA GLN A 128 -57.96 48.05 -7.30
C GLN A 128 -57.53 48.33 -5.85
N ARG A 129 -57.49 49.63 -5.50
CA ARG A 129 -58.63 50.41 -4.95
C ARG A 129 -58.20 51.88 -4.93
N GLY A 130 -58.93 52.83 -5.52
CA GLY A 130 -60.16 53.43 -4.97
C GLY A 130 -59.78 54.61 -4.05
N GLY A 131 -60.19 55.86 -4.26
CA GLY A 131 -61.13 56.42 -5.22
C GLY A 131 -61.32 57.94 -4.98
N GLY A 132 -62.29 58.50 -5.70
CA GLY A 132 -62.86 59.85 -5.52
C GLY A 132 -62.28 60.88 -6.49
N GLY A 133 -63.03 61.54 -7.38
CA GLY A 133 -64.46 61.53 -7.63
C GLY A 133 -64.82 62.56 -8.72
N GLY A 134 -66.04 62.48 -9.27
CA GLY A 134 -66.71 63.50 -10.09
C GLY A 134 -66.32 63.49 -11.59
N GLY A 135 -67.19 63.23 -12.56
CA GLY A 135 -68.65 63.39 -12.59
C GLY A 135 -69.04 64.85 -12.81
N GLY A 136 -69.41 65.20 -14.05
CA GLY A 136 -69.94 66.51 -14.46
C GLY A 136 -68.98 67.23 -15.42
N GLY A 137 -69.22 67.33 -16.73
CA GLY A 137 -70.48 67.60 -17.39
C GLY A 137 -70.81 69.08 -17.27
N LYS A 138 -70.19 69.96 -18.07
CA LYS A 138 -70.62 71.35 -18.30
C LYS A 138 -70.05 71.86 -19.64
N ASN A 139 -70.96 72.19 -20.55
CA ASN A 139 -70.72 73.22 -21.55
C ASN A 139 -70.27 74.52 -20.86
N TYR A 140 -69.37 75.28 -21.46
CA TYR A 140 -69.26 76.71 -21.20
C TYR A 140 -68.96 77.44 -22.50
N GLU A 141 -70.05 77.81 -23.15
CA GLU A 141 -70.19 79.04 -23.90
C GLU A 141 -69.95 80.20 -22.91
N GLY A 142 -69.02 81.08 -23.25
CA GLY A 142 -68.77 82.35 -22.59
C GLY A 142 -68.03 83.19 -23.64
N ASP A 143 -68.73 83.96 -24.46
CA ASP A 143 -69.32 85.25 -24.08
C ASP A 143 -68.22 86.17 -23.50
N ASP A 144 -67.66 86.91 -24.44
CA ASP A 144 -67.60 88.37 -24.43
C ASP A 144 -66.81 89.13 -23.36
N GLU A 145 -66.32 90.28 -23.82
CA GLU A 145 -65.86 91.41 -23.04
C GLU A 145 -64.62 91.19 -22.12
N THR A 146 -63.44 91.50 -22.64
CA THR A 146 -62.46 92.22 -21.81
C THR A 146 -61.93 93.45 -22.55
N SER A 147 -62.81 94.44 -22.55
CA SER A 147 -62.58 95.88 -22.60
C SER A 147 -61.12 96.37 -22.60
N MET A 148 -60.87 97.18 -23.62
CA MET A 148 -59.91 98.27 -23.65
C MET A 148 -60.02 99.11 -22.37
N ALA A 149 -58.99 99.13 -21.53
CA ALA A 149 -58.80 100.20 -20.56
C ALA A 149 -57.32 100.39 -20.21
N GLU A 150 -56.83 101.57 -20.59
CA GLU A 150 -55.78 102.37 -19.96
C GLU A 150 -54.29 101.98 -20.13
N PRO A 151 -53.57 102.71 -21.00
CA PRO A 151 -52.12 102.62 -21.16
C PRO A 151 -51.42 103.56 -20.17
N ALA A 152 -51.55 103.33 -18.86
CA ALA A 152 -50.75 104.05 -17.87
C ALA A 152 -49.84 103.13 -17.02
N THR A 153 -49.93 101.80 -17.23
CA THR A 153 -48.99 100.81 -16.65
C THR A 153 -48.35 99.87 -17.69
N SER A 154 -48.64 100.08 -18.98
CA SER A 154 -48.30 99.21 -20.12
C SER A 154 -46.80 98.92 -20.27
N CYS A 155 -45.94 99.91 -20.02
CA CYS A 155 -44.48 99.75 -20.12
C CYS A 155 -43.94 98.75 -19.07
N ARG A 156 -44.48 98.74 -17.84
CA ARG A 156 -44.09 97.77 -16.79
C ARG A 156 -44.61 96.37 -17.06
N ARG A 157 -45.84 96.22 -17.57
CA ARG A 157 -46.44 94.89 -17.85
C ARG A 157 -45.83 94.22 -19.08
N ARG A 158 -45.50 94.98 -20.13
CA ARG A 158 -44.79 94.46 -21.33
C ARG A 158 -43.36 94.05 -21.01
N SER A 159 -42.63 94.85 -20.21
CA SER A 159 -41.29 94.50 -19.72
C SER A 159 -41.30 93.24 -18.84
N ARG A 160 -42.26 93.10 -17.90
CA ARG A 160 -42.42 91.88 -17.09
C ARG A 160 -42.77 90.65 -17.90
N ARG A 161 -43.69 90.75 -18.88
CA ARG A 161 -44.04 89.64 -19.79
C ARG A 161 -42.86 89.23 -20.69
N SER A 162 -42.13 90.20 -21.24
CA SER A 162 -40.93 89.92 -22.05
C SER A 162 -39.82 89.28 -21.22
N SER A 163 -39.61 89.74 -19.97
CA SER A 163 -38.65 89.14 -19.03
C SER A 163 -39.03 87.70 -18.68
N HIS A 164 -40.32 87.44 -18.48
CA HIS A 164 -40.81 86.09 -18.16
C HIS A 164 -40.69 85.13 -19.35
N ILE A 165 -41.00 85.58 -20.57
CA ILE A 165 -40.81 84.79 -21.79
C ILE A 165 -39.33 84.47 -22.01
N GLN A 166 -38.44 85.43 -21.72
CA GLN A 166 -37.00 85.23 -21.83
C GLN A 166 -36.50 84.18 -20.81
N GLN A 167 -36.96 84.24 -19.56
CA GLN A 167 -36.67 83.22 -18.53
C GLN A 167 -37.13 81.83 -18.98
N LEU A 168 -38.37 81.70 -19.46
CA LEU A 168 -38.89 80.42 -19.96
C LEU A 168 -38.08 79.88 -21.14
N LYS A 169 -37.56 80.75 -22.02
CA LYS A 169 -36.67 80.33 -23.13
C LYS A 169 -35.33 79.81 -22.60
N GLU A 170 -34.74 80.49 -21.63
CA GLU A 170 -33.49 80.08 -21.00
C GLU A 170 -33.65 78.76 -20.23
N GLU A 171 -34.75 78.61 -19.48
CA GLU A 171 -35.14 77.37 -18.82
C GLU A 171 -35.36 76.25 -19.83
N ASN A 172 -36.08 76.50 -20.93
CA ASN A 172 -36.30 75.50 -21.98
C ASN A 172 -34.97 75.08 -22.64
N MET A 173 -34.07 76.02 -22.88
CA MET A 173 -32.72 75.70 -23.35
C MET A 173 -31.93 74.89 -22.33
N SER A 174 -32.05 75.20 -21.03
CA SER A 174 -31.43 74.44 -19.94
C SER A 174 -31.98 73.01 -19.88
N LEU A 175 -33.30 72.83 -19.87
CA LEU A 175 -33.97 71.53 -19.88
C LEU A 175 -33.55 70.68 -21.09
N ARG A 176 -33.48 71.27 -22.30
CA ARG A 176 -33.01 70.57 -23.50
C ARG A 176 -31.55 70.13 -23.39
N ARG A 177 -30.68 70.88 -22.71
CA ARG A 177 -29.30 70.47 -22.44
C ARG A 177 -29.27 69.33 -21.42
N THR A 178 -30.05 69.41 -20.35
CA THR A 178 -30.17 68.36 -19.34
C THR A 178 -30.69 67.06 -19.94
N ILE A 179 -31.72 67.10 -20.79
CA ILE A 179 -32.24 65.91 -21.50
C ILE A 179 -31.14 65.28 -22.35
N ARG A 180 -30.39 66.08 -23.14
CA ARG A 180 -29.29 65.56 -23.96
C ARG A 180 -28.13 64.98 -23.14
N GLU A 181 -27.86 65.53 -21.97
CA GLU A 181 -26.86 65.00 -21.03
C GLU A 181 -27.33 63.70 -20.40
N LEU A 182 -28.60 63.63 -19.97
CA LEU A 182 -29.20 62.42 -19.43
C LEU A 182 -29.23 61.29 -20.48
N GLN A 183 -29.56 61.61 -21.73
CA GLN A 183 -29.50 60.65 -22.84
C GLN A 183 -28.08 60.11 -23.03
N ARG A 184 -27.06 60.99 -23.14
CA ARG A 184 -25.66 60.55 -23.25
C ARG A 184 -25.19 59.68 -22.08
N ARG A 185 -25.62 60.00 -20.85
CA ARG A 185 -25.33 59.17 -19.67
C ARG A 185 -26.09 57.84 -19.70
N SER A 186 -27.33 57.84 -20.16
CA SER A 186 -28.14 56.63 -20.34
C SER A 186 -27.48 55.69 -21.33
N ASP A 187 -27.07 56.18 -22.51
CA ASP A 187 -26.42 55.39 -23.54
C ASP A 187 -25.08 54.81 -23.03
N ALA A 188 -24.26 55.62 -22.34
CA ALA A 188 -23.02 55.16 -21.73
C ALA A 188 -23.24 54.09 -20.65
N ASN A 189 -24.28 54.25 -19.83
CA ASN A 189 -24.66 53.25 -18.83
C ASN A 189 -25.16 51.96 -19.49
N GLU A 190 -25.95 52.05 -20.57
CA GLU A 190 -26.45 50.89 -21.32
C GLU A 190 -25.29 50.08 -21.92
N HIS A 191 -24.32 50.75 -22.54
CA HIS A 191 -23.08 50.10 -23.00
C HIS A 191 -22.33 49.43 -21.85
N ARG A 192 -22.19 50.11 -20.71
CA ARG A 192 -21.48 49.53 -19.55
C ARG A 192 -22.19 48.31 -18.99
N VAL A 193 -23.53 48.33 -18.93
CA VAL A 193 -24.34 47.18 -18.50
C VAL A 193 -24.17 46.02 -19.48
N MET A 194 -24.15 46.28 -20.78
CA MET A 194 -23.92 45.27 -21.81
C MET A 194 -22.53 44.61 -21.66
N GLU A 195 -21.46 45.39 -21.53
CA GLU A 195 -20.10 44.88 -21.30
C GLU A 195 -20.00 44.01 -20.05
N LEU A 196 -20.53 44.48 -18.92
CA LEU A 196 -20.51 43.73 -17.67
C LEU A 196 -21.34 42.45 -17.77
N SER A 197 -22.45 42.46 -18.51
CA SER A 197 -23.28 41.28 -18.74
C SER A 197 -22.53 40.23 -19.57
N GLU A 198 -21.80 40.66 -20.60
CA GLU A 198 -20.94 39.78 -21.39
C GLU A 198 -19.79 39.20 -20.54
N GLU A 199 -19.13 40.03 -19.73
CA GLU A 199 -18.05 39.59 -18.85
C GLU A 199 -18.54 38.56 -17.81
N LEU A 200 -19.73 38.78 -17.23
CA LEU A 200 -20.36 37.81 -16.32
C LEU A 200 -20.70 36.49 -17.01
N LEU A 201 -21.18 36.53 -18.26
CA LEU A 201 -21.46 35.32 -19.03
C LEU A 201 -20.17 34.54 -19.33
N GLN A 202 -19.11 35.23 -19.74
CA GLN A 202 -17.80 34.60 -19.98
C GLN A 202 -17.19 34.00 -18.70
N ARG A 203 -17.35 34.68 -17.56
CA ARG A 203 -16.93 34.15 -16.25
C ARG A 203 -17.69 32.89 -15.90
N ARG A 204 -19.02 32.89 -16.05
CA ARG A 204 -19.86 31.71 -15.81
C ARG A 204 -19.43 30.52 -16.66
N GLN A 205 -19.18 30.73 -17.95
CA GLN A 205 -18.73 29.67 -18.86
C GLN A 205 -17.37 29.08 -18.47
N ARG A 206 -16.44 29.94 -18.00
CA ARG A 206 -15.14 29.48 -17.50
C ARG A 206 -15.28 28.68 -16.21
N GLU A 207 -16.07 29.16 -15.25
CA GLU A 207 -16.34 28.44 -14.00
C GLU A 207 -17.02 27.09 -14.25
N GLU A 208 -17.97 27.01 -15.19
CA GLU A 208 -18.61 25.75 -15.57
C GLU A 208 -17.60 24.77 -16.19
N LYS A 209 -16.70 25.25 -17.05
CA LYS A 209 -15.64 24.41 -17.62
C LYS A 209 -14.65 23.93 -16.56
N GLU A 210 -14.20 24.82 -15.67
CA GLU A 210 -13.30 24.45 -14.57
C GLU A 210 -13.95 23.44 -13.62
N ALA A 211 -15.26 23.58 -13.35
CA ALA A 211 -16.02 22.61 -12.57
C ALA A 211 -16.06 21.23 -13.26
N GLN A 212 -16.30 21.19 -14.58
CA GLN A 212 -16.28 19.95 -15.35
C GLN A 212 -14.89 19.28 -15.36
N ASP A 213 -13.82 20.06 -15.50
CA ASP A 213 -12.44 19.55 -15.46
C ASP A 213 -12.10 18.99 -14.06
N LEU A 214 -12.54 19.68 -12.99
CA LEU A 214 -12.41 19.21 -11.60
C LEU A 214 -13.19 17.93 -11.35
N GLU A 215 -14.42 17.82 -11.84
CA GLU A 215 -15.20 16.59 -11.79
C GLU A 215 -14.45 15.45 -12.47
N GLY A 216 -13.89 15.67 -13.66
CA GLY A 216 -13.08 14.66 -14.37
C GLY A 216 -11.88 14.17 -13.54
N MET A 217 -11.17 15.08 -12.89
CA MET A 217 -10.06 14.72 -11.99
C MET A 217 -10.54 13.94 -10.77
N VAL A 218 -11.68 14.32 -10.16
CA VAL A 218 -12.27 13.59 -9.03
C VAL A 218 -12.62 12.15 -9.42
N HIS A 219 -13.30 11.95 -10.55
CA HIS A 219 -13.63 10.60 -11.04
C HIS A 219 -12.38 9.75 -11.25
N SER A 220 -11.29 10.33 -11.79
CA SER A 220 -10.02 9.62 -11.97
C SER A 220 -9.38 9.22 -10.62
N VAL A 221 -9.35 10.13 -9.66
CA VAL A 221 -8.83 9.86 -8.30
C VAL A 221 -9.67 8.78 -7.61
N GLU A 222 -10.99 8.83 -7.73
CA GLU A 222 -11.89 7.81 -7.20
C GLU A 222 -11.59 6.45 -7.81
N GLN A 223 -11.45 6.34 -9.13
CA GLN A 223 -11.09 5.08 -9.80
C GLN A 223 -9.74 4.55 -9.31
N ASN A 224 -8.73 5.42 -9.17
CA ASN A 224 -7.42 5.04 -8.66
C ASN A 224 -7.51 4.51 -7.23
N LEU A 225 -8.28 5.17 -6.36
CA LEU A 225 -8.50 4.74 -4.99
C LEU A 225 -9.19 3.37 -4.94
N HIS A 226 -10.19 3.12 -5.79
CA HIS A 226 -10.82 1.80 -5.91
C HIS A 226 -9.81 0.73 -6.33
N LEU A 227 -8.92 1.01 -7.29
CA LEU A 227 -7.85 0.08 -7.68
C LEU A 227 -6.87 -0.16 -6.52
N MET A 228 -6.48 0.90 -5.80
CA MET A 228 -5.58 0.82 -4.66
C MET A 228 -6.17 -0.07 -3.57
N THR A 229 -7.44 0.11 -3.22
CA THR A 229 -8.18 -0.73 -2.26
C THR A 229 -8.23 -2.18 -2.72
N LYS A 230 -8.54 -2.44 -4.00
CA LYS A 230 -8.51 -3.81 -4.56
C LYS A 230 -7.13 -4.45 -4.46
N ARG A 231 -6.06 -3.71 -4.76
CA ARG A 231 -4.67 -4.19 -4.65
C ARG A 231 -4.28 -4.45 -3.19
N ALA A 232 -4.67 -3.57 -2.28
CA ALA A 232 -4.44 -3.73 -0.83
C ALA A 232 -5.12 -5.01 -0.31
N VAL A 233 -6.40 -5.21 -0.60
CA VAL A 233 -7.14 -6.42 -0.18
C VAL A 233 -6.52 -7.70 -0.75
N LYS A 234 -6.07 -7.69 -2.01
CA LYS A 234 -5.35 -8.84 -2.59
C LYS A 234 -4.02 -9.13 -1.88
N ALA A 235 -3.29 -8.08 -1.50
CA ALA A 235 -2.05 -8.21 -0.74
C ALA A 235 -2.33 -8.75 0.67
N GLU A 236 -3.33 -8.22 1.37
CA GLU A 236 -3.76 -8.68 2.71
C GLU A 236 -4.16 -10.15 2.71
N ASN A 237 -4.92 -10.59 1.70
CA ASN A 237 -5.30 -12.00 1.54
C ASN A 237 -4.08 -12.90 1.30
N SER A 238 -3.10 -12.43 0.53
CA SER A 238 -1.86 -13.17 0.29
C SER A 238 -1.02 -13.26 1.56
N VAL A 239 -0.88 -12.18 2.31
CA VAL A 239 -0.19 -12.17 3.62
C VAL A 239 -0.88 -13.10 4.61
N SER A 240 -2.21 -13.12 4.64
CA SER A 240 -2.99 -14.00 5.52
C SER A 240 -2.74 -15.48 5.21
N ARG A 241 -2.70 -15.86 3.93
CA ARG A 241 -2.35 -17.24 3.51
C ARG A 241 -0.92 -17.61 3.88
N LEU A 242 0.05 -16.74 3.57
CA LEU A 242 1.45 -16.96 3.93
C LEU A 242 1.65 -17.09 5.44
N LYS A 243 0.90 -16.34 6.25
CA LYS A 243 0.96 -16.44 7.71
C LYS A 243 0.49 -17.82 8.20
N VAL A 244 -0.57 -18.37 7.61
CA VAL A 244 -1.06 -19.72 7.93
C VAL A 244 -0.03 -20.77 7.52
N GLU A 245 0.54 -20.67 6.32
CA GLU A 245 1.58 -21.59 5.84
C GLU A 245 2.84 -21.55 6.73
N LEU A 246 3.27 -20.36 7.15
CA LEU A 246 4.39 -20.19 8.07
C LEU A 246 4.11 -20.89 9.41
N GLN A 247 2.93 -20.69 9.98
CA GLN A 247 2.54 -21.36 11.23
C GLN A 247 2.50 -22.87 11.07
N GLN A 248 1.97 -23.38 9.96
CA GLN A 248 1.95 -24.82 9.67
C GLN A 248 3.36 -25.40 9.58
N LEU A 249 4.25 -24.75 8.82
CA LEU A 249 5.64 -25.18 8.68
C LEU A 249 6.40 -25.12 10.01
N GLN A 250 6.12 -24.12 10.85
CA GLN A 250 6.72 -24.02 12.17
C GLN A 250 6.34 -25.21 13.06
N VAL A 251 5.06 -25.59 13.08
CA VAL A 251 4.58 -26.78 13.80
C VAL A 251 5.23 -28.06 13.26
N GLU A 252 5.36 -28.20 11.94
CA GLU A 252 6.01 -29.37 11.32
C GLU A 252 7.48 -29.48 11.71
N VAL A 253 8.21 -28.36 11.69
CA VAL A 253 9.61 -28.30 12.11
C VAL A 253 9.78 -28.68 13.59
N GLU A 254 8.90 -28.20 14.46
CA GLU A 254 8.91 -28.55 15.89
C GLU A 254 8.62 -30.05 16.10
N SER A 255 7.64 -30.60 15.38
CA SER A 255 7.33 -32.03 15.39
C SER A 255 8.52 -32.89 14.94
N LEU A 256 9.12 -32.56 13.80
CA LEU A 256 10.28 -33.28 13.27
C LEU A 256 11.51 -33.18 14.21
N ARG A 257 11.71 -32.03 14.84
CA ARG A 257 12.77 -31.88 15.85
C ARG A 257 12.53 -32.79 17.06
N ALA A 258 11.31 -32.82 17.58
CA ALA A 258 10.95 -33.67 18.71
C ALA A 258 11.12 -35.16 18.37
N GLU A 259 10.67 -35.58 17.18
CA GLU A 259 10.87 -36.94 16.68
C GLU A 259 12.36 -37.29 16.54
N ASN A 260 13.16 -36.38 15.98
CA ASN A 260 14.61 -36.61 15.83
C ASN A 260 15.32 -36.80 17.17
N ILE A 261 14.95 -36.02 18.18
CA ILE A 261 15.48 -36.16 19.55
C ILE A 261 15.08 -37.52 20.14
N SER A 262 13.82 -37.92 19.98
CA SER A 262 13.30 -39.21 20.45
C SER A 262 14.03 -40.38 19.78
N LEU A 263 14.22 -40.33 18.46
CA LEU A 263 14.93 -41.36 17.70
C LEU A 263 16.40 -41.47 18.13
N LYS A 264 17.10 -40.34 18.32
CA LYS A 264 18.48 -40.33 18.82
C LYS A 264 18.59 -40.92 20.22
N ALA A 265 17.63 -40.63 21.11
CA ALA A 265 17.59 -41.22 22.45
C ALA A 265 17.39 -42.75 22.39
N ALA A 266 16.45 -43.20 21.55
CA ALA A 266 16.19 -44.62 21.34
C ALA A 266 17.40 -45.35 20.73
N GLU A 267 18.04 -44.76 19.72
CA GLU A 267 19.27 -45.30 19.11
C GLU A 267 20.40 -45.42 20.14
N SER A 268 20.63 -44.36 20.93
CA SER A 268 21.64 -44.37 22.00
C SER A 268 21.38 -45.48 23.01
N GLN A 269 20.13 -45.74 23.38
CA GLN A 269 19.77 -46.82 24.27
C GLN A 269 20.10 -48.20 23.68
N VAL A 270 19.80 -48.42 22.39
CA VAL A 270 20.13 -49.66 21.68
C VAL A 270 21.66 -49.85 21.62
N VAL A 271 22.41 -48.81 21.28
CA VAL A 271 23.89 -48.88 21.24
C VAL A 271 24.47 -49.20 22.62
N MET A 272 23.96 -48.57 23.69
CA MET A 272 24.40 -48.84 25.06
C MET A 272 24.14 -50.30 25.48
N THR A 273 22.94 -50.82 25.18
CA THR A 273 22.60 -52.22 25.49
C THR A 273 23.44 -53.22 24.68
N MET A 274 23.68 -52.94 23.39
CA MET A 274 24.55 -53.75 22.54
C MET A 274 25.99 -53.77 23.05
N ARG A 275 26.52 -52.60 23.46
CA ARG A 275 27.85 -52.49 24.08
C ARG A 275 27.95 -53.31 25.36
N GLN A 276 26.95 -53.22 26.24
CA GLN A 276 26.91 -54.00 27.48
C GLN A 276 26.87 -55.51 27.18
N ASN A 277 26.06 -55.94 26.22
CA ASN A 277 25.99 -57.35 25.81
C ASN A 277 27.32 -57.85 25.25
N ALA A 278 27.99 -57.05 24.42
CA ALA A 278 29.31 -57.39 23.88
C ALA A 278 30.37 -57.49 24.99
N GLN A 279 30.34 -56.60 25.98
CA GLN A 279 31.22 -56.65 27.15
C GLN A 279 30.99 -57.92 27.98
N MET A 280 29.73 -58.25 28.30
CA MET A 280 29.40 -59.47 29.03
C MET A 280 29.85 -60.73 28.27
N ALA A 281 29.61 -60.80 26.95
CA ALA A 281 30.07 -61.92 26.13
C ALA A 281 31.60 -62.06 26.15
N SER A 282 32.33 -60.94 26.07
CA SER A 282 33.80 -60.93 26.19
C SER A 282 34.27 -61.46 27.54
N GLU A 283 33.63 -61.05 28.64
CA GLU A 283 33.94 -61.58 29.97
C GLU A 283 33.70 -63.08 30.09
N TYR A 284 32.58 -63.59 29.55
CA TYR A 284 32.30 -65.03 29.52
C TYR A 284 33.36 -65.80 28.75
N LEU A 285 33.78 -65.29 27.59
CA LEU A 285 34.84 -65.89 26.80
C LEU A 285 36.18 -65.87 27.56
N ASN A 286 36.55 -64.75 28.18
CA ASN A 286 37.78 -64.65 28.98
C ASN A 286 37.79 -65.62 30.18
N LYS A 287 36.66 -65.77 30.88
CA LYS A 287 36.50 -66.75 31.96
C LYS A 287 36.65 -68.17 31.44
N THR A 288 36.04 -68.49 30.30
CA THR A 288 36.12 -69.81 29.66
C THR A 288 37.55 -70.13 29.21
N THR A 289 38.23 -69.18 28.56
CA THR A 289 39.64 -69.31 28.16
C THR A 289 40.55 -69.51 29.38
N SER A 290 40.33 -68.75 30.45
CA SER A 290 41.08 -68.92 31.70
C SER A 290 40.87 -70.30 32.33
N HIS A 291 39.63 -70.81 32.33
CA HIS A 291 39.31 -72.14 32.82
C HIS A 291 39.95 -73.24 31.96
N ALA A 292 39.87 -73.11 30.62
CA ALA A 292 40.53 -74.01 29.69
C ALA A 292 42.06 -74.02 29.88
N HIS A 293 42.68 -72.84 30.07
CA HIS A 293 44.11 -72.72 30.37
C HIS A 293 44.49 -73.45 31.66
N SER A 294 43.69 -73.31 32.73
CA SER A 294 43.92 -74.02 33.99
C SER A 294 43.79 -75.54 33.82
N SER A 295 42.77 -76.00 33.08
CA SER A 295 42.58 -77.43 32.79
C SER A 295 43.73 -78.02 31.97
N ILE A 296 44.21 -77.32 30.93
CA ILE A 296 45.37 -77.73 30.13
C ILE A 296 46.62 -77.83 31.00
N ARG A 297 46.88 -76.83 31.86
CA ARG A 297 48.02 -76.86 32.78
C ARG A 297 47.95 -78.05 33.72
N GLN A 298 46.77 -78.37 34.26
CA GLN A 298 46.58 -79.53 35.12
C GLN A 298 46.88 -80.84 34.37
N LEU A 299 46.35 -81.01 33.15
CA LEU A 299 46.63 -82.19 32.32
C LEU A 299 48.13 -82.36 32.03
N LEU A 300 48.86 -81.26 31.81
CA LEU A 300 50.31 -81.32 31.63
C LEU A 300 51.03 -81.81 32.89
N VAL A 301 50.65 -81.33 34.08
CA VAL A 301 51.22 -81.79 35.36
C VAL A 301 50.90 -83.27 35.63
N GLU A 302 49.68 -83.71 35.33
CA GLU A 302 49.27 -85.11 35.44
C GLU A 302 50.04 -85.99 34.45
N ALA A 303 50.25 -85.53 33.22
CA ALA A 303 51.07 -86.22 32.22
C ALA A 303 52.55 -86.34 32.64
N GLU A 304 53.11 -85.30 33.25
CA GLU A 304 54.46 -85.35 33.85
C GLU A 304 54.53 -86.38 34.99
N SER A 305 53.48 -86.46 35.82
CA SER A 305 53.37 -87.46 36.89
C SER A 305 53.31 -88.88 36.33
N LEU A 306 52.52 -89.12 35.29
CA LEU A 306 52.45 -90.42 34.59
C LEU A 306 53.80 -90.80 33.96
N ARG A 307 54.53 -89.83 33.40
CA ARG A 307 55.88 -90.05 32.88
C ARG A 307 56.86 -90.47 33.98
N LEU A 308 56.79 -89.86 35.17
CA LEU A 308 57.59 -90.27 36.32
C LEU A 308 57.26 -91.69 36.76
N VAL A 309 55.97 -92.05 36.82
CA VAL A 309 55.53 -93.43 37.14
C VAL A 309 56.06 -94.42 36.10
N SER A 310 55.99 -94.08 34.82
CA SER A 310 56.55 -94.91 33.74
C SER A 310 58.06 -95.12 33.91
N GLN A 311 58.82 -94.05 34.23
CA GLN A 311 60.26 -94.15 34.50
C GLN A 311 60.58 -95.01 35.73
N LEU A 312 59.78 -94.88 36.81
CA LEU A 312 59.91 -95.73 38.00
C LEU A 312 59.65 -97.21 37.66
N LEU A 313 58.56 -97.51 36.95
CA LEU A 313 58.27 -98.87 36.50
C LEU A 313 59.40 -99.44 35.61
N GLN A 314 59.95 -98.62 34.71
CA GLN A 314 61.09 -99.02 33.87
C GLN A 314 62.38 -99.23 34.67
N SER A 315 62.58 -98.48 35.77
CA SER A 315 63.71 -98.70 36.68
C SER A 315 63.56 -100.00 37.48
N ILE A 316 62.34 -100.35 37.89
CA ILE A 316 62.04 -101.63 38.57
C ILE A 316 62.30 -102.80 37.61
N ASP A 317 61.86 -102.71 36.36
CA ASP A 317 62.11 -103.72 35.33
C ASP A 317 63.62 -103.95 35.10
N LYS A 318 64.42 -102.87 35.08
CA LYS A 318 65.89 -102.97 34.99
C LYS A 318 66.53 -103.67 36.20
N ILE A 319 66.05 -103.42 37.41
CA ILE A 319 66.56 -104.09 38.62
C ILE A 319 66.15 -105.58 38.61
N SER A 320 64.93 -105.88 38.18
CA SER A 320 64.41 -107.26 38.10
C SER A 320 65.17 -108.15 37.11
N ASN A 321 65.81 -107.58 36.08
CA ASN A 321 66.59 -108.35 35.10
C ASN A 321 68.04 -108.64 35.53
N ILE A 322 68.49 -108.11 36.67
CA ILE A 322 69.85 -108.38 37.21
C ILE A 322 69.91 -109.74 37.93
N ASP A 323 68.76 -110.27 38.41
CA ASP A 323 68.69 -111.55 39.12
C ASP A 323 68.55 -112.78 38.20
N SER A 324 68.45 -112.59 36.88
CA SER A 324 68.25 -113.66 35.88
C SER A 324 69.49 -114.02 35.04
N GLU A 325 70.63 -113.36 35.28
CA GLU A 325 71.92 -113.62 34.58
C GLU A 325 73.03 -114.20 35.48
N SER A 326 72.68 -114.85 36.60
CA SER A 326 73.64 -115.59 37.48
C SER A 326 73.46 -117.10 37.44
#